data_AF-A0A662HKZ6-F1
#
_entry.id   AF-A0A662HKZ6-F1
#
_cell.length_a   1.000
_cell.length_b   1.000
_cell.length_c   1.000
_cell.angle_alpha   90.00
_cell.angle_beta   90.00
_cell.angle_gamma   90.00
#
_symmetry.space_group_name_H-M   'P 1'
#
loop_
_entity.id
_entity.type
_entity.pdbx_description
1 polymer ?
#
loop_
_entity_poly.entity_id
_entity_poly.type
_entity_poly.pdbx_seq_one_letter_code
_entity_poly.pdbx_strand_id
1 'polypeptide(L)' 'MGREWIHLDELELPEKCPRCGSRRFIVYGAKKVEYKEVYEVVGGEVRLVDSEQTDIEWEVAYGVECAECGEDLSELAGF' A
#
# COMPACT_ATOMS: atom_id res chain seq x y z
N MET A 1 -9.16 8.35 20.41
CA MET A 1 -8.01 7.48 20.07
C MET A 1 -8.43 6.73 18.84
N GLY A 2 -7.83 7.06 17.70
CA GLY A 2 -8.12 6.44 16.41
C GLY A 2 -7.65 4.99 16.32
N ARG A 3 -8.01 4.33 15.22
CA ARG A 3 -7.50 3.01 14.83
C ARG A 3 -6.04 3.14 14.39
N GLU A 4 -5.20 2.19 14.80
CA GLU A 4 -3.78 2.16 14.37
C GLU A 4 -3.63 1.70 12.90
N TRP A 5 -4.62 0.98 12.38
CA TRP A 5 -4.68 0.51 11.00
C TRP A 5 -6.14 0.18 10.61
N ILE A 6 -6.40 0.09 9.30
CA ILE A 6 -7.67 -0.40 8.72
C ILE A 6 -7.37 -1.35 7.57
N HIS A 7 -8.31 -2.23 7.19
CA HIS A 7 -8.14 -2.97 5.95
C HIS A 7 -8.21 -2.03 4.76
N LEU A 8 -7.45 -2.32 3.69
CA LEU A 8 -7.34 -1.39 2.56
C LEU A 8 -8.68 -1.19 1.84
N ASP A 9 -9.60 -2.16 1.88
CA ASP A 9 -10.95 -2.05 1.35
C ASP A 9 -11.87 -1.14 2.19
N GLU A 10 -11.51 -0.87 3.45
CA GLU A 10 -12.18 0.11 4.31
C GLU A 10 -11.66 1.56 4.11
N LEU A 11 -10.62 1.76 3.28
CA LEU A 11 -9.97 3.06 3.11
C LEU A 11 -10.84 4.05 2.33
N GLU A 12 -11.23 5.15 2.97
CA GLU A 12 -12.02 6.22 2.34
C GLU A 12 -11.17 7.46 2.07
N LEU A 13 -10.69 7.64 0.84
CA LEU A 13 -9.90 8.83 0.48
C LEU A 13 -10.82 10.03 0.17
N PRO A 14 -10.46 11.26 0.63
CA PRO A 14 -11.19 12.45 0.23
C PRO A 14 -11.00 12.75 -1.26
N GLU A 15 -11.98 13.41 -1.90
CA GLU A 15 -11.90 13.74 -3.34
C GLU A 15 -10.67 14.62 -3.67
N LYS A 16 -10.28 15.48 -2.73
CA LYS A 16 -9.10 16.36 -2.82
C LYS A 16 -8.51 16.57 -1.43
N CYS A 17 -7.21 16.81 -1.36
CA CYS A 17 -6.56 17.31 -0.16
C CYS A 17 -7.20 18.65 0.25
N PRO A 18 -7.74 18.77 1.48
CA PRO A 18 -8.39 19.98 1.96
C PRO A 18 -7.42 21.16 2.08
N ARG A 19 -6.11 20.89 2.18
CA ARG A 19 -5.08 21.92 2.34
C ARG A 19 -4.60 22.54 1.02
N CYS A 20 -4.32 21.72 0.00
CA CYS A 20 -3.72 22.20 -1.26
C CYS A 20 -4.56 21.90 -2.51
N GLY A 21 -5.67 21.18 -2.39
CA GLY A 21 -6.55 20.82 -3.51
C GLY A 21 -6.04 19.69 -4.41
N SER A 22 -4.88 19.09 -4.11
CA SER A 22 -4.32 17.96 -4.85
C SER A 22 -5.24 16.73 -4.79
N ARG A 23 -5.17 15.87 -5.80
CA ARG A 23 -5.88 14.58 -5.89
C ARG A 23 -4.95 13.38 -5.74
N ARG A 24 -3.71 13.60 -5.31
CA ARG A 24 -2.68 12.57 -5.16
C ARG A 24 -2.40 12.33 -3.68
N PHE A 25 -2.45 11.07 -3.30
CA PHE A 25 -2.28 10.62 -1.92
C PHE A 25 -1.23 9.52 -1.87
N ILE A 26 -0.42 9.54 -0.81
CA ILE A 26 0.47 8.46 -0.42
C ILE A 26 -0.27 7.64 0.63
N VAL A 27 -0.37 6.33 0.42
CA VAL A 27 -0.94 5.39 1.39
C VAL A 27 0.20 4.55 1.94
N TYR A 28 0.39 4.59 3.25
CA TYR A 28 1.32 3.73 3.95
C TYR A 28 0.56 2.49 4.42
N GLY A 29 1.03 1.32 4.02
CA GLY A 29 0.33 0.06 4.27
C GLY A 29 1.27 -1.13 4.29
N ALA A 30 0.73 -2.26 4.72
CA ALA A 30 1.42 -3.54 4.74
C ALA A 30 0.50 -4.62 4.17
N LYS A 31 1.10 -5.62 3.52
CA LYS A 31 0.35 -6.78 3.01
C LYS A 31 1.14 -8.07 3.12
N LYS A 32 0.41 -9.18 3.23
CA LYS A 32 0.94 -10.54 3.10
C LYS A 32 0.41 -11.15 1.81
N VAL A 33 1.33 -11.51 0.93
CA VAL A 33 1.05 -12.03 -0.41
C VAL A 33 1.66 -13.41 -0.50
N GLU A 34 0.85 -14.39 -0.90
CA GLU A 34 1.36 -15.67 -1.36
C GLU A 34 1.80 -15.51 -2.82
N TYR A 35 2.97 -16.04 -3.14
CA TYR A 35 3.52 -15.95 -4.48
C TYR A 35 4.21 -17.26 -4.86
N LYS A 36 4.35 -17.46 -6.17
CA LYS A 36 5.07 -18.57 -6.76
C LYS A 36 6.09 -18.01 -7.74
N GLU A 37 7.35 -18.39 -7.55
CA GLU A 37 8.45 -17.92 -8.37
C GLU A 37 9.27 -19.08 -8.92
N VAL A 38 9.73 -18.93 -10.15
CA VAL A 38 10.66 -19.84 -10.79
C VAL A 38 12.01 -19.16 -10.88
N TYR A 39 13.01 -19.81 -10.30
CA TYR A 39 14.40 -19.37 -10.36
C TYR A 39 15.21 -20.33 -11.21
N GLU A 40 16.11 -19.76 -12.01
CA GLU A 40 17.10 -20.51 -12.77
C GLU A 40 18.50 -20.20 -12.24
N VAL A 41 19.36 -21.23 -12.20
CA VAL A 41 20.77 -21.10 -11.83
C VAL A 41 21.64 -21.39 -13.04
N VAL A 42 22.35 -20.38 -13.54
CA VAL A 42 23.28 -20.51 -14.68
C VAL A 42 24.63 -19.98 -14.28
N GLY A 43 25.66 -20.83 -14.36
CA GLY A 43 27.04 -20.41 -14.05
C GLY A 43 27.26 -19.94 -12.61
N GLY A 44 26.39 -20.32 -11.67
CA GLY A 44 26.46 -19.89 -10.26
C GLY A 44 25.66 -18.62 -9.94
N GLU A 45 25.02 -17.99 -10.92
CA GLU A 45 24.12 -16.85 -10.70
C GLU A 45 22.66 -17.31 -10.57
N VAL A 46 21.92 -16.75 -9.62
CA VAL A 46 20.48 -16.97 -9.44
C VAL A 46 19.70 -15.88 -10.17
N ARG A 47 18.77 -16.25 -11.04
CA ARG A 47 17.92 -15.32 -11.79
C ARG A 47 16.45 -15.68 -11.61
N LEU A 48 15.61 -14.67 -11.42
CA LEU A 48 14.16 -14.81 -11.43
C LEU A 48 13.70 -14.94 -12.90
N VAL A 49 13.04 -16.04 -13.22
CA VAL A 49 12.54 -16.35 -14.57
C VAL A 49 11.06 -16.05 -14.69
N ASP A 50 10.30 -16.33 -13.63
CA ASP A 50 8.86 -16.16 -13.59
C ASP A 50 8.42 -15.84 -12.16
N SER A 51 7.40 -14.99 -12.01
CA SER A 51 6.84 -14.59 -10.72
C SER A 51 5.33 -14.36 -10.86
N GLU A 52 4.57 -15.08 -10.06
CA GLU A 52 3.12 -15.01 -9.99
C GLU A 52 2.70 -14.71 -8.54
N GLN A 53 1.83 -13.73 -8.34
CA GLN A 53 1.14 -13.54 -7.06
C GLN A 53 -0.10 -14.43 -7.05
N THR A 54 -0.17 -15.35 -6.10
CA THR A 54 -1.21 -16.38 -6.04
C THR A 54 -2.36 -16.02 -5.12
N ASP A 55 -2.10 -15.27 -4.04
CA ASP A 55 -3.13 -14.85 -3.09
C ASP A 55 -2.69 -13.62 -2.27
N ILE A 56 -3.66 -12.90 -1.68
CA ILE A 56 -3.42 -11.82 -0.72
C ILE A 56 -4.14 -12.19 0.57
N GLU A 57 -3.39 -12.66 1.57
CA GLU A 57 -3.96 -13.10 2.85
C GLU A 57 -4.51 -11.92 3.67
N TRP A 58 -3.79 -10.79 3.65
CA TRP A 58 -4.27 -9.54 4.25
C TRP A 58 -3.55 -8.34 3.64
N GLU A 59 -4.24 -7.22 3.60
CA GLU A 59 -3.74 -5.93 3.15
C GLU A 59 -4.37 -4.83 4.02
N VAL A 60 -3.51 -4.03 4.64
CA VAL A 60 -3.91 -2.98 5.60
C VAL A 60 -3.22 -1.67 5.25
N ALA A 61 -3.90 -0.56 5.53
CA ALA A 61 -3.32 0.76 5.55
C ALA A 61 -3.15 1.20 7.01
N TYR A 62 -2.15 2.04 7.28
CA TYR A 62 -1.87 2.62 8.60
C TYR A 62 -1.50 4.11 8.54
N GLY A 63 -1.62 4.74 7.37
CA GLY A 63 -1.46 6.18 7.23
C GLY A 63 -1.76 6.67 5.82
N VAL A 64 -2.25 7.91 5.73
CA VAL A 64 -2.50 8.59 4.46
C VAL A 64 -1.94 10.00 4.51
N GLU A 65 -1.21 10.37 3.46
CA GLU A 65 -0.62 11.70 3.33
C GLU A 65 -0.94 12.31 1.96
N CYS A 66 -1.09 13.63 1.88
CA CYS A 66 -1.12 14.31 0.59
C CYS A 66 0.27 14.31 -0.08
N ALA A 67 0.36 13.74 -1.28
CA ALA A 67 1.61 13.60 -2.02
C ALA A 67 2.26 14.93 -2.44
N GLU A 68 1.53 16.05 -2.41
CA GLU A 68 2.03 17.36 -2.85
C GLU A 68 2.44 18.27 -1.69
N CYS A 69 1.65 18.29 -0.60
CA CYS A 69 1.90 19.21 0.53
C CYS A 69 2.27 18.52 1.84
N GLY A 70 2.33 17.19 1.88
CA GLY A 70 2.68 16.43 3.08
C GLY A 70 1.68 16.55 4.21
N GLU A 71 0.41 16.88 3.90
CA GLU A 71 -0.64 16.93 4.93
C GLU A 71 -1.00 15.50 5.34
N ASP A 72 -1.00 15.24 6.65
CA ASP A 72 -1.54 13.99 7.18
C ASP A 72 -3.07 14.00 7.05
N LEU A 73 -3.58 13.01 6.34
CA LEU A 73 -5.01 12.82 6.08
C LEU A 73 -5.52 11.52 6.71
N SER A 74 -4.75 10.94 7.63
CA SER A 74 -5.08 9.67 8.27
C SER A 74 -6.44 9.76 8.99
N GLU A 75 -6.69 10.80 9.78
CA GLU A 75 -8.00 10.96 10.45
C GLU A 75 -9.19 11.08 9.46
N LEU A 76 -8.97 11.66 8.28
CA LEU A 76 -9.99 11.76 7.24
C LEU A 76 -10.21 10.45 6.50
N ALA A 77 -9.20 9.58 6.50
CA ALA A 77 -9.21 8.32 5.77
C ALA A 77 -9.72 7.11 6.58
N GLY A 78 -10.15 7.34 7.82
CA GLY A 78 -10.74 6.31 8.69
C GLY A 78 -9.84 5.79 9.81
N PHE A 79 -8.68 6.44 10.02
CA PHE A 79 -7.79 6.19 11.16
C PHE A 79 -8.26 6.96 12.40
#